data_AF-A0A377TEG5-F1
#
_entry.id   AF-A0A377TEG5-F1
#
_cell.length_a   1.000
_cell.length_b   1.000
_cell.length_c   1.000
_cell.angle_alpha   90.00
_cell.angle_beta   90.00
_cell.angle_gamma   90.00
#
_symmetry.space_group_name_H-M   'P 1'
#
loop_
_entity.id
_entity.type
_entity.pdbx_description
1 polymer ?
#
loop_
_entity_poly.entity_id
_entity_poly.type
_entity_poly.pdbx_seq_one_letter_code
_entity_poly.pdbx_strand_id
1 'polypeptide(L)'
;MSVKLSAYVWDGCAAAGLKISAVAIMARLADFSSDEGLCWPSIATIARQLGAGESTVRTTLGKLEADGWVSSTQRRKGNRNTSNMYQLNIAKLRAAAEASDSDTSKSDTSNSDRSKSDASKSNTNTGFHPPESGGIR
;
A
#
# COMPACT_ATOMS: atom_id res chain seq x y z
N MET A 1 -4.61 -2.32 15.62
CA MET A 1 -3.86 -1.88 14.43
C MET A 1 -3.32 -3.12 13.74
N SER A 2 -3.91 -3.51 12.61
CA SER A 2 -3.44 -4.66 11.83
C SER A 2 -2.62 -4.15 10.66
N VAL A 3 -1.29 -4.30 10.73
CA VAL A 3 -0.34 -3.82 9.70
C VAL A 3 -0.63 -4.43 8.33
N LYS A 4 -1.16 -5.66 8.32
CA LYS A 4 -1.53 -6.38 7.09
C LYS A 4 -2.70 -5.72 6.36
N LEU A 5 -3.71 -5.25 7.09
CA LEU A 5 -4.88 -4.60 6.49
C LEU A 5 -4.50 -3.25 5.86
N SER A 6 -3.65 -2.47 6.52
CA SER A 6 -3.18 -1.20 5.96
C SER A 6 -2.42 -1.41 4.64
N ALA A 7 -1.58 -2.45 4.53
CA ALA A 7 -0.91 -2.79 3.26
C ALA A 7 -1.92 -3.14 2.15
N TYR A 8 -2.87 -4.05 2.42
CA TYR A 8 -3.89 -4.42 1.44
C TYR A 8 -4.78 -3.26 1.01
N VAL A 9 -5.01 -2.28 1.89
CA VAL A 9 -5.74 -1.07 1.52
C VAL A 9 -4.97 -0.25 0.50
N TRP A 10 -3.68 -0.03 0.67
CA TRP A 10 -2.90 0.74 -0.29
C TRP A 10 -2.84 0.04 -1.65
N ASP A 11 -2.51 -1.26 -1.68
CA ASP A 11 -2.38 -2.02 -2.92
C ASP A 11 -3.73 -2.22 -3.60
N GLY A 12 -4.75 -2.65 -2.86
CA GLY A 12 -6.09 -2.89 -3.38
C GLY A 12 -6.79 -1.61 -3.84
N CYS A 13 -6.57 -0.48 -3.16
CA CYS A 13 -7.13 0.80 -3.59
C CYS A 13 -6.46 1.34 -4.86
N ALA A 14 -5.13 1.19 -4.95
CA ALA A 14 -4.38 1.60 -6.14
C ALA A 14 -4.82 0.79 -7.36
N ALA A 15 -4.92 -0.55 -7.21
CA ALA A 15 -5.42 -1.45 -8.24
C ALA A 15 -6.83 -1.09 -8.73
N ALA A 16 -7.69 -0.67 -7.80
CA ALA A 16 -9.07 -0.33 -8.10
C ALA A 16 -9.30 1.13 -8.53
N GLY A 17 -8.25 1.94 -8.65
CA GLY A 17 -8.36 3.34 -9.12
C GLY A 17 -9.14 4.25 -8.18
N LEU A 18 -9.11 3.98 -6.87
CA LEU A 18 -9.81 4.80 -5.89
C LEU A 18 -9.18 6.19 -5.77
N LYS A 19 -10.01 7.21 -5.55
CA LYS A 19 -9.53 8.56 -5.24
C LYS A 19 -8.77 8.55 -3.91
N ILE A 20 -7.75 9.41 -3.80
CA ILE A 20 -6.92 9.57 -2.59
C ILE A 20 -7.77 9.76 -1.33
N SER A 21 -8.89 10.50 -1.40
CA SER A 21 -9.79 10.69 -0.27
C SER A 21 -10.44 9.38 0.20
N ALA A 22 -10.77 8.47 -0.72
CA ALA A 22 -11.33 7.16 -0.41
C ALA A 22 -10.26 6.24 0.18
N VAL A 23 -9.04 6.27 -0.36
CA VAL A 23 -7.89 5.53 0.18
C VAL A 23 -7.56 5.98 1.59
N ALA A 24 -7.54 7.29 1.85
CA ALA A 24 -7.27 7.85 3.18
C ALA A 24 -8.32 7.43 4.21
N ILE A 25 -9.60 7.44 3.85
CA ILE A 25 -10.68 6.94 4.72
C ILE A 25 -10.49 5.45 4.98
N MET A 26 -10.23 4.65 3.95
CA MET A 26 -10.07 3.21 4.10
C MET A 26 -8.83 2.85 4.94
N ALA A 27 -7.72 3.57 4.78
CA ALA A 27 -6.51 3.39 5.57
C ALA A 27 -6.79 3.71 7.05
N ARG A 28 -7.56 4.77 7.32
CA ARG A 28 -7.95 5.11 8.68
C ARG A 28 -8.87 4.06 9.30
N LEU A 29 -9.81 3.51 8.52
CA LEU A 29 -10.65 2.40 8.97
C LEU A 29 -9.79 1.16 9.27
N ALA A 30 -8.79 0.86 8.44
CA ALA A 30 -7.86 -0.26 8.64
C ALA A 30 -7.03 -0.11 9.92
N ASP A 31 -6.55 1.08 10.24
CA ASP A 31 -5.80 1.35 11.49
C ASP A 31 -6.62 0.98 12.74
N PHE A 32 -7.91 1.31 12.72
CA PHE A 32 -8.85 1.01 13.80
C PHE A 32 -9.49 -0.37 13.72
N SER A 33 -9.27 -1.10 12.62
CA SER A 33 -9.89 -2.40 12.43
C SER A 33 -9.22 -3.49 13.27
N SER A 34 -10.05 -4.38 13.80
CA SER A 34 -9.63 -5.69 14.30
C SER A 34 -9.25 -6.60 13.13
N ASP A 35 -8.66 -7.76 13.40
CA ASP A 35 -8.25 -8.71 12.35
C ASP A 35 -9.43 -9.22 11.49
N GLU A 36 -10.66 -9.13 12.00
CA GLU A 36 -11.90 -9.41 11.27
C GLU A 36 -12.38 -8.25 10.36
N GLY A 37 -11.66 -7.13 10.33
CA GLY A 37 -12.00 -5.96 9.51
C GLY A 37 -13.10 -5.07 10.10
N LEU A 38 -13.47 -5.29 11.36
CA LEU A 38 -14.50 -4.53 12.07
C LEU A 38 -13.91 -3.30 12.75
N CYS A 39 -14.57 -2.15 12.62
CA CYS A 39 -14.20 -0.91 13.30
C CYS A 39 -15.42 -0.04 13.68
N TRP A 40 -15.26 0.83 14.68
CA TRP A 40 -16.32 1.71 15.21
C TRP A 40 -15.97 3.21 15.29
N PRO A 41 -15.22 3.81 14.34
CA PRO A 41 -14.96 5.24 14.37
C PRO A 41 -16.23 6.03 14.02
N SER A 42 -16.42 7.19 14.67
CA SER A 42 -17.46 8.14 14.25
C SER A 42 -17.02 8.94 13.02
N ILE A 43 -17.98 9.38 12.20
CA ILE A 43 -17.72 10.22 11.01
C ILE A 43 -16.94 11.48 11.39
N ALA A 44 -17.31 12.13 12.49
CA ALA A 44 -16.60 13.30 13.03
C ALA A 44 -15.14 12.98 13.41
N THR A 45 -14.85 11.77 13.89
CA THR A 45 -13.48 11.35 14.21
C THR A 45 -12.65 11.16 12.94
N ILE A 46 -13.21 10.51 11.92
CA ILE A 46 -12.56 10.33 10.62
C ILE A 46 -12.29 11.69 9.98
N ALA A 47 -13.30 12.57 9.94
CA ALA A 47 -13.21 13.92 9.42
C ALA A 47 -12.08 14.72 10.10
N ARG A 48 -12.06 14.73 11.43
CA ARG A 48 -11.02 15.42 12.22
C ARG A 48 -9.61 14.88 11.94
N GLN A 49 -9.46 13.56 11.83
CA GLN A 49 -8.14 12.95 11.62
C GLN A 49 -7.61 13.14 10.21
N LEU A 50 -8.50 13.17 9.21
CA LEU A 50 -8.13 13.35 7.81
C LEU A 50 -8.14 14.82 7.36
N GLY A 51 -8.56 15.75 8.22
CA GLY A 51 -8.76 17.15 7.85
C GLY A 51 -9.84 17.34 6.77
N ALA A 52 -10.76 16.39 6.63
CA ALA A 52 -11.82 16.39 5.63
C ALA A 52 -13.15 16.82 6.23
N GLY A 53 -14.01 17.48 5.44
CA GLY A 53 -15.37 17.80 5.88
C GLY A 53 -16.22 16.53 6.08
N GLU A 54 -17.09 16.53 7.08
CA GLU A 54 -17.98 15.38 7.36
C GLU A 54 -18.83 14.97 6.16
N SER A 55 -19.29 15.93 5.35
CA SER A 55 -20.02 15.69 4.11
C SER A 55 -19.19 14.91 3.09
N THR A 56 -17.90 15.22 2.97
CA THR A 56 -16.96 14.50 2.10
C THR A 56 -16.77 13.07 2.59
N VAL A 57 -16.61 12.88 3.89
CA VAL A 57 -16.48 11.55 4.51
C VAL A 57 -17.73 10.71 4.25
N ARG A 58 -18.92 11.27 4.47
CA ARG A 58 -20.21 10.61 4.18
C ARG A 58 -20.35 10.22 2.72
N THR A 59 -20.08 11.16 1.81
CA THR A 59 -20.19 10.92 0.37
C THR A 59 -19.23 9.84 -0.10
N THR A 60 -18.01 9.85 0.44
CA THR A 60 -16.99 8.87 0.07
C THR A 60 -17.29 7.50 0.66
N LEU A 61 -17.75 7.42 1.91
CA LEU A 61 -18.25 6.18 2.52
C LEU A 61 -19.41 5.58 1.72
N GLY A 62 -20.39 6.39 1.32
CA GLY A 62 -21.50 5.91 0.50
C GLY A 62 -21.05 5.35 -0.85
N LYS A 63 -20.00 5.91 -1.46
CA LYS A 63 -19.38 5.34 -2.68
C LYS A 63 -18.67 4.02 -2.38
N LEU A 64 -17.87 3.98 -1.32
CA LEU A 64 -17.20 2.75 -0.89
C LEU A 64 -18.19 1.62 -0.54
N GLU A 65 -19.35 1.97 0.00
CA GLU A 65 -20.44 1.04 0.26
C GLU A 65 -21.11 0.55 -1.02
N ALA A 66 -21.43 1.47 -1.95
CA ALA A 66 -22.00 1.13 -3.26
C ALA A 66 -21.07 0.21 -4.08
N ASP A 67 -19.77 0.47 -4.01
CA ASP A 67 -18.73 -0.32 -4.64
C ASP A 67 -18.42 -1.61 -3.86
N GLY A 68 -18.99 -1.82 -2.67
CA GLY A 68 -18.83 -3.04 -1.87
C GLY A 68 -17.48 -3.20 -1.17
N TRP A 69 -16.71 -2.12 -1.00
CA TRP A 69 -15.46 -2.10 -0.24
C TRP A 69 -15.68 -2.08 1.27
N VAL A 70 -16.73 -1.38 1.71
CA VAL A 70 -17.10 -1.23 3.12
C VAL A 70 -18.57 -1.59 3.27
N SER A 71 -18.92 -2.24 4.37
CA SER A 71 -20.31 -2.39 4.80
C SER A 71 -20.53 -1.61 6.09
N SER A 72 -21.53 -0.74 6.11
CA SER A 72 -21.94 -0.03 7.32
C SER A 72 -23.16 -0.69 7.92
N THR A 73 -23.03 -1.12 9.17
CA THR A 73 -24.15 -1.61 9.97
C THR A 73 -24.50 -0.54 11.00
N GLN A 74 -25.68 0.04 10.85
CA GLN A 74 -26.22 0.95 11.86
C GLN A 74 -26.60 0.13 13.11
N ARG A 75 -25.79 0.22 14.16
CA ARG A 75 -26.19 -0.29 15.47
C ARG A 75 -27.22 0.67 16.05
N ARG A 76 -28.49 0.24 16.08
CA ARG A 76 -29.54 0.86 16.88
C ARG A 76 -29.61 0.13 18.23
N LYS A 77 -29.23 0.81 19.32
CA LYS A 77 -29.48 0.32 20.68
C LYS A 77 -30.51 1.24 21.34
N GLY A 78 -31.80 0.99 21.07
CA GLY A 78 -32.90 1.82 21.56
C GLY A 78 -32.92 3.25 20.97
N ASN A 79 -33.26 4.26 21.79
CA ASN A 79 -33.36 5.68 21.41
C ASN A 79 -31.99 6.41 21.34
N ARG A 80 -30.87 5.70 21.59
CA ARG A 80 -29.53 6.30 21.50
C ARG A 80 -28.84 5.79 20.24
N ASN A 81 -28.46 6.73 19.39
CA ASN A 81 -27.68 6.47 18.19
C ASN A 81 -26.27 6.01 18.63
N THR A 82 -26.04 4.70 18.70
CA THR A 82 -24.68 4.18 18.93
C THR A 82 -23.87 4.30 17.64
N SER A 83 -22.55 4.51 17.76
CA SER A 83 -21.64 4.65 16.62
C SER A 83 -21.87 3.56 15.57
N ASN A 84 -21.92 3.95 14.30
CA ASN A 84 -22.02 3.01 13.18
C ASN A 84 -20.82 2.05 13.22
N MET A 85 -21.09 0.77 12.95
CA MET A 85 -20.04 -0.23 12.77
C MET A 85 -19.71 -0.30 11.29
N TYR A 86 -18.44 -0.12 10.94
CA TYR A 86 -17.96 -0.32 9.58
C TYR A 86 -17.19 -1.64 9.52
N GLN A 87 -17.45 -2.41 8.47
CA GLN A 87 -16.76 -3.65 8.16
C GLN A 87 -16.06 -3.52 6.81
N LEU A 88 -14.74 -3.68 6.81
CA LEU A 88 -13.93 -3.74 5.60
C LEU A 88 -14.14 -5.07 4.89
N ASN A 89 -14.33 -5.05 3.57
CA ASN A 89 -14.38 -6.27 2.78
C ASN A 89 -12.97 -6.76 2.47
N ILE A 90 -12.40 -7.53 3.41
CA ILE A 90 -11.03 -8.05 3.33
C ILE A 90 -10.84 -8.94 2.10
N ALA A 91 -11.85 -9.76 1.76
CA ALA A 91 -11.78 -10.64 0.60
C ALA A 91 -11.61 -9.86 -0.70
N LYS A 92 -12.38 -8.76 -0.86
CA LYS A 92 -12.26 -7.88 -2.02
C LYS A 92 -10.93 -7.14 -2.05
N LEU A 93 -10.44 -6.68 -0.88
CA LEU A 93 -9.13 -6.02 -0.77
C LEU A 93 -7.97 -6.92 -1.18
N ARG A 94 -7.97 -8.18 -0.73
CA ARG A 94 -6.97 -9.16 -1.14
C ARG A 94 -7.03 -9.49 -2.63
N ALA A 95 -8.23 -9.73 -3.15
CA ALA A 95 -8.42 -10.02 -4.56
C ALA A 95 -7.93 -8.86 -5.46
N ALA A 96 -8.17 -7.61 -5.04
CA ALA A 96 -7.69 -6.45 -5.76
C ALA A 96 -6.16 -6.30 -5.68
N ALA A 97 -5.55 -6.60 -4.52
CA ALA A 97 -4.10 -6.58 -4.36
C ALA A 97 -3.40 -7.67 -5.22
N GLU A 98 -3.91 -8.91 -5.20
CA GLU A 98 -3.37 -10.02 -6.00
C GLU A 98 -3.55 -9.82 -7.51
N ALA A 99 -4.65 -9.18 -7.94
CA ALA A 99 -4.84 -8.81 -9.34
C ALA A 99 -3.74 -7.86 -9.83
N SER A 100 -3.26 -6.96 -8.97
CA SER A 100 -2.16 -6.05 -9.32
C SER A 100 -0.80 -6.74 -9.45
N ASP A 101 -0.51 -7.78 -8.66
CA ASP A 101 0.73 -8.55 -8.79
C ASP A 101 0.75 -9.41 -10.06
N SER A 102 -0.42 -9.85 -10.53
CA SER A 102 -0.52 -10.71 -11.72
C SER A 102 -0.19 -10.02 -13.05
N ASP A 103 -0.28 -8.68 -13.12
CA ASP A 103 0.06 -7.92 -14.35
C ASP A 103 1.57 -7.69 -14.52
N THR A 104 2.39 -7.98 -13.49
CA THR A 104 3.86 -7.92 -13.59
C THR A 104 4.48 -9.26 -13.99
N SER A 105 3.69 -10.34 -14.14
CA SER A 105 4.18 -11.63 -14.63
C SER A 105 4.13 -11.72 -16.17
N LYS A 106 4.70 -10.73 -16.87
CA LYS A 106 5.28 -11.01 -18.19
C LYS A 106 6.64 -11.68 -17.95
N SER A 107 6.60 -13.00 -18.10
CA SER A 107 7.70 -13.90 -18.36
C SER A 107 8.92 -13.23 -19.02
N ASP A 108 10.05 -13.25 -18.32
CA ASP A 108 11.36 -13.34 -18.95
C ASP A 108 12.16 -14.43 -18.24
N THR A 109 11.92 -15.66 -18.69
CA THR A 109 12.85 -16.78 -18.52
C THR A 109 14.07 -16.50 -19.41
N SER A 110 14.94 -15.59 -18.98
CA SER A 110 16.30 -15.51 -19.53
C SER A 110 17.22 -16.31 -18.61
N ASN A 111 17.54 -17.51 -19.09
CA ASN A 111 18.51 -18.44 -18.55
C ASN A 111 19.74 -17.72 -17.99
N SER A 112 19.94 -17.81 -16.68
CA SER A 112 21.24 -17.52 -16.08
C SER A 112 22.06 -18.79 -16.07
N ASP A 113 22.69 -19.10 -17.21
CA ASP A 113 23.73 -20.12 -17.26
C ASP A 113 25.04 -19.53 -16.71
N ARG A 114 25.08 -19.43 -15.38
CA ARG A 114 26.25 -19.04 -14.61
C ARG A 114 27.10 -20.28 -14.42
N SER A 115 28.05 -20.51 -15.31
CA SER A 115 29.15 -21.45 -15.06
C SER A 115 30.41 -21.08 -15.82
N LYS A 116 31.35 -20.43 -15.12
CA LYS A 116 32.62 -21.06 -14.73
C LYS A 116 33.46 -20.10 -13.90
N SER A 117 33.68 -20.49 -12.65
CA SER A 117 34.79 -20.04 -11.81
C SER A 117 36.02 -20.83 -12.23
N ASP A 118 37.17 -20.20 -12.40
CA ASP A 118 38.44 -20.86 -12.11
C ASP A 118 39.59 -19.89 -11.77
N ALA A 119 40.39 -20.36 -10.82
CA ALA A 119 41.78 -20.08 -10.50
C ALA A 119 42.25 -18.67 -10.09
N SER A 120 42.51 -18.60 -8.79
CA SER A 120 43.52 -17.80 -8.10
C SER A 120 44.91 -17.79 -8.77
N LYS A 121 45.62 -16.65 -8.73
CA LYS A 121 46.77 -16.40 -7.82
C LYS A 121 47.60 -15.16 -8.21
N SER A 122 47.80 -14.31 -7.20
CA SER A 122 49.00 -13.55 -6.79
C SER A 122 50.03 -13.05 -7.82
N ASN A 123 50.40 -11.77 -7.59
CA ASN A 123 51.77 -11.26 -7.33
C ASN A 123 52.29 -10.21 -8.33
N THR A 124 52.44 -8.97 -7.81
CA THR A 124 53.52 -7.98 -8.02
C THR A 124 54.01 -7.74 -9.46
N ASN A 125 53.96 -6.50 -9.96
CA ASN A 125 54.98 -5.50 -9.63
C ASN A 125 54.68 -4.12 -10.25
N THR A 126 55.22 -3.12 -9.55
CA THR A 126 55.46 -1.70 -9.83
C THR A 126 55.56 -1.24 -11.29
N GLY A 127 55.01 -0.06 -11.57
CA GLY A 127 55.30 0.71 -12.78
C GLY A 127 54.69 2.12 -12.75
N PHE A 128 54.95 2.91 -11.71
CA PHE A 128 54.63 4.34 -11.69
C PHE A 128 55.65 5.07 -12.57
N HIS A 129 55.23 5.54 -13.74
CA HIS A 129 56.02 6.41 -14.61
C HIS A 129 55.61 7.88 -14.40
N PRO A 130 56.53 8.79 -14.03
CA PRO A 130 56.30 10.23 -14.11
C PRO A 130 56.58 10.74 -15.53
N PRO A 131 55.85 11.74 -16.06
CA PRO A 131 56.32 12.48 -17.22
C PRO A 131 57.22 13.63 -16.76
N GLU A 132 58.52 13.52 -17.06
CA GLU A 132 59.45 14.66 -17.08
C GLU A 132 59.29 15.47 -18.38
N SER A 133 59.13 16.78 -18.20
CA SER A 133 59.86 17.89 -18.85
C SER A 133 59.88 18.09 -20.38
N GLY A 134 59.57 19.34 -20.75
CA GLY A 134 59.94 20.04 -21.99
C GLY A 134 59.09 21.32 -22.08
N GLY A 135 59.57 22.53 -21.74
CA GLY A 135 60.56 23.29 -22.52
C GLY A 135 60.08 23.36 -23.98
N ILE A 136 59.90 24.48 -24.66
CA ILE A 136 60.77 25.66 -24.82
C ILE A 136 59.92 26.72 -25.58
N ARG A 137 60.26 28.00 -25.33
CA ARG A 137 60.03 29.24 -26.10
C ARG A 137 59.01 30.22 -25.53
#